data_AF-A0A316NZH0-F1
#
_entry.id   AF-A0A316NZH0-F1
#
_cell.length_a   1.000
_cell.length_b   1.000
_cell.length_c   1.000
_cell.angle_alpha   90.00
_cell.angle_beta   90.00
_cell.angle_gamma   90.00
#
_symmetry.space_group_name_H-M   'P 1'
#
loop_
_entity.id
_entity.type
_entity.pdbx_description
1 polymer ?
#
loop_
_entity_poly.entity_id
_entity_poly.type
_entity_poly.pdbx_seq_one_letter_code
_entity_poly.pdbx_strand_id
1 'polypeptide(L)'
;MKEIIINLSRRLSLILKEKSNVIIILLVLNLWLVLYVYVEILDAQYHYYMNNKTSLEQIHNVTIDNYNGQLEKRLSTEEELIRKNNRKFHLYYFLKNLI
;
A
#
# COMPACT_ATOMS: atom_id res chain seq x y z
N MET A 1 -25.33 -41.22 -8.87
CA MET A 1 -24.58 -40.33 -7.95
C MET A 1 -23.11 -40.19 -8.36
N LYS A 2 -22.33 -41.28 -8.44
CA LYS A 2 -20.90 -41.23 -8.81
C LYS A 2 -20.65 -40.62 -10.20
N GLU A 3 -21.40 -41.02 -11.22
CA GLU A 3 -21.31 -40.44 -12.57
C GLU A 3 -21.70 -38.95 -12.64
N ILE A 4 -22.69 -38.54 -11.83
CA ILE A 4 -23.11 -37.14 -11.76
C ILE A 4 -21.98 -36.27 -11.19
N ILE A 5 -21.31 -36.76 -10.13
CA ILE A 5 -20.16 -36.10 -9.50
C ILE A 5 -18.99 -36.00 -10.49
N ILE A 6 -18.71 -37.06 -11.25
CA ILE A 6 -17.63 -37.09 -12.26
C ILE A 6 -17.93 -36.13 -13.43
N ASN A 7 -19.18 -36.09 -13.91
CA ASN A 7 -19.56 -35.15 -14.97
C ASN A 7 -19.51 -33.69 -14.49
N LEU A 8 -19.90 -33.44 -13.24
CA LEU A 8 -19.82 -32.11 -12.64
C LEU A 8 -18.36 -31.64 -12.52
N SER A 9 -17.46 -32.49 -12.00
CA SER A 9 -16.04 -32.14 -11.85
C SER A 9 -15.36 -31.87 -13.19
N ARG A 10 -15.70 -32.66 -14.21
CA ARG A 10 -15.15 -32.51 -15.56
C ARG A 10 -15.64 -31.22 -16.24
N ARG A 11 -16.92 -30.85 -16.06
CA ARG A 11 -17.46 -29.58 -16.55
C ARG A 11 -16.87 -28.37 -15.82
N LEU A 12 -16.74 -28.45 -14.50
CA LEU A 12 -16.07 -27.41 -13.70
C LEU A 12 -14.62 -27.21 -14.12
N SER A 13 -13.87 -28.29 -14.37
CA SER A 13 -12.47 -28.20 -14.82
C SER A 13 -12.34 -27.51 -16.18
N LEU A 14 -13.27 -27.77 -17.11
CA LEU A 14 -13.29 -27.09 -18.42
C LEU A 14 -13.60 -25.60 -18.28
N ILE A 15 -14.60 -25.24 -17.47
CA ILE A 15 -14.96 -23.84 -17.20
C ILE A 15 -13.80 -23.09 -16.55
N LEU A 16 -13.14 -23.71 -15.56
CA LEU A 16 -11.97 -23.13 -14.89
C LEU A 16 -10.79 -22.95 -15.85
N LYS A 17 -10.57 -23.89 -16.78
CA LYS A 17 -9.54 -23.74 -17.82
C LYS A 17 -9.85 -22.58 -18.76
N GLU A 18 -11.07 -22.49 -19.27
CA GLU A 18 -11.48 -21.42 -20.19
C GLU A 18 -11.46 -20.03 -19.56
N LYS A 19 -11.83 -19.93 -18.27
CA LYS A 19 -11.90 -18.66 -17.55
C LYS A 19 -10.65 -18.38 -16.69
N SER A 20 -9.66 -19.26 -16.70
CA SER A 20 -8.44 -19.17 -15.89
C SER A 20 -7.74 -17.82 -16.05
N ASN A 21 -7.59 -17.34 -17.28
CA ASN A 21 -6.97 -16.03 -17.55
C ASN A 21 -7.74 -14.88 -16.89
N VAL A 22 -9.07 -14.90 -16.95
CA VAL A 22 -9.91 -13.87 -16.32
C VAL A 22 -9.79 -13.94 -14.80
N ILE A 23 -9.79 -15.14 -14.24
CA ILE A 23 -9.60 -15.36 -12.80
C ILE A 23 -8.24 -14.84 -12.35
N ILE A 24 -7.17 -15.14 -13.09
CA ILE A 24 -5.81 -14.66 -12.79
C ILE A 24 -5.75 -13.13 -12.84
N ILE A 25 -6.32 -12.50 -13.88
CA ILE A 25 -6.36 -11.03 -14.00
C ILE A 25 -7.09 -10.42 -12.80
N LEU A 26 -8.25 -10.97 -12.43
CA LEU A 26 -9.02 -10.49 -11.27
C LEU A 26 -8.25 -10.66 -9.96
N LEU A 27 -7.51 -11.75 -9.79
CA LEU A 27 -6.66 -11.98 -8.61
C LEU A 27 -5.52 -10.96 -8.53
N VAL A 28 -4.84 -10.68 -9.65
CA VAL A 28 -3.78 -9.66 -9.71
C VAL A 28 -4.34 -8.28 -9.37
N LEU A 29 -5.49 -7.93 -9.94
CA LEU A 29 -6.15 -6.65 -9.71
C LEU A 29 -6.62 -6.51 -8.26
N ASN A 30 -7.15 -7.59 -7.67
CA ASN A 30 -7.52 -7.63 -6.26
C ASN A 30 -6.30 -7.44 -5.35
N LEU A 31 -5.20 -8.15 -5.62
CA LEU A 31 -3.97 -8.00 -4.85
C LEU A 31 -3.41 -6.57 -4.95
N TRP A 32 -3.45 -5.97 -6.14
CA TRP A 32 -3.06 -4.57 -6.33
C TRP A 32 -3.93 -3.61 -5.52
N LEU A 33 -5.26 -3.76 -5.54
CA LEU A 33 -6.18 -2.94 -4.75
C LEU A 33 -5.94 -3.09 -3.24
N VAL A 34 -5.72 -4.31 -2.76
CA VAL A 34 -5.42 -4.56 -1.35
C VAL A 34 -4.13 -3.87 -0.93
N LEU A 35 -3.07 -3.95 -1.76
CA LEU A 35 -1.81 -3.24 -1.50
C LEU A 35 -1.99 -1.72 -1.53
N TYR A 36 -2.76 -1.19 -2.49
CA TYR A 36 -3.07 0.23 -2.57
C TYR A 36 -3.75 0.72 -1.29
N VAL A 37 -4.85 0.07 -0.89
CA VAL A 37 -5.59 0.43 0.32
C VAL A 37 -4.73 0.28 1.58
N TYR A 38 -3.90 -0.76 1.64
CA TYR A 38 -2.96 -0.95 2.75
C TYR A 38 -1.97 0.22 2.88
N VAL A 39 -1.39 0.68 1.76
CA VAL A 39 -0.47 1.83 1.75
C VAL A 39 -1.21 3.10 2.15
N GLU A 40 -2.39 3.36 1.58
CA GLU A 40 -3.19 4.54 1.90
C GLU A 40 -3.55 4.60 3.40
N ILE A 41 -3.92 3.47 4.00
CA ILE A 41 -4.20 3.38 5.44
C ILE A 41 -2.94 3.60 6.25
N LEU A 42 -1.81 3.01 5.85
CA LEU A 42 -0.55 3.24 6.53
C LEU A 42 -0.18 4.71 6.50
N ASP A 43 -0.22 5.36 5.34
CA ASP A 43 0.07 6.79 5.17
C ASP A 43 -0.88 7.68 5.99
N ALA A 44 -2.17 7.33 6.03
CA ALA A 44 -3.16 8.02 6.86
C ALA A 44 -2.87 7.86 8.36
N GLN A 45 -2.48 6.66 8.81
CA GLN A 45 -2.05 6.43 10.19
C GLN A 45 -0.71 7.08 10.51
N TYR A 46 0.11 7.32 9.50
CA TYR A 46 1.46 7.88 9.64
C TYR A 46 1.52 9.40 9.85
N HIS A 47 0.37 10.07 9.98
CA HIS A 47 0.26 11.52 10.13
C HIS A 47 0.81 12.33 8.95
N TYR A 48 0.36 12.02 7.74
CA TYR A 48 0.56 12.93 6.62
C TYR A 48 -0.39 14.13 6.72
N TYR A 49 0.07 15.24 7.30
CA TYR A 49 -0.56 16.56 7.14
C TYR A 49 -0.32 17.11 5.72
N MET A 50 -0.64 16.32 4.69
CA MET A 50 -0.22 16.63 3.32
C MET A 50 -1.21 17.51 2.57
N ASN A 51 -2.51 17.40 2.87
CA ASN A 51 -3.56 17.96 2.01
C ASN A 51 -3.42 19.46 1.75
N ASN A 52 -2.92 20.22 2.74
CA ASN A 52 -2.68 21.66 2.59
C ASN A 52 -1.20 22.05 2.73
N LYS A 53 -0.28 21.07 2.80
CA LYS A 53 1.14 21.33 3.06
C LYS A 53 1.72 22.25 1.99
N THR A 54 1.63 21.84 0.72
CA THR A 54 2.21 22.59 -0.40
C THR A 54 1.69 24.01 -0.46
N SER A 55 0.38 24.20 -0.22
CA SER A 55 -0.25 25.52 -0.20
C SER A 55 0.26 26.38 0.96
N LEU A 56 0.40 25.81 2.17
CA LEU A 56 0.93 26.51 3.33
C LEU A 56 2.41 26.87 3.17
N GLU A 57 3.22 25.95 2.63
CA GLU A 57 4.63 26.19 2.33
C GLU A 57 4.79 27.34 1.32
N GLN A 58 3.94 27.38 0.29
CA GLN A 58 3.97 28.44 -0.73
C GLN A 58 3.50 29.80 -0.20
N ILE A 59 2.42 29.85 0.60
CA ILE A 59 1.88 31.11 1.15
C ILE A 59 2.85 31.72 2.16
N HIS A 60 3.44 30.89 3.02
CA HIS A 60 4.27 31.35 4.13
C HIS A 60 5.78 31.29 3.84
N ASN A 61 6.19 30.77 2.68
CA ASN A 61 7.59 30.56 2.28
C ASN A 61 8.42 29.83 3.35
N VAL A 62 7.82 28.78 3.93
CA VAL A 62 8.44 27.93 4.96
C VAL A 62 8.38 26.49 4.50
N THR A 63 9.29 25.65 5.00
CA THR A 63 9.19 24.20 4.83
C THR A 63 8.57 23.57 6.07
N ILE A 64 7.65 22.64 5.85
CA ILE A 64 6.89 21.95 6.90
C ILE A 64 7.33 20.48 6.92
N ASP A 65 7.63 19.98 8.09
CA ASP A 65 7.98 18.58 8.33
C ASP A 65 6.77 17.67 8.07
N ASN A 66 6.96 16.72 7.15
CA ASN A 66 5.94 15.75 6.76
C ASN A 66 5.50 14.83 7.91
N TYR A 67 6.34 14.65 8.94
CA TYR A 67 6.09 13.68 10.00
C TYR A 67 5.16 14.22 11.11
N ASN A 68 5.24 15.52 11.40
CA ASN A 68 4.52 16.12 12.54
C ASN A 68 3.86 17.47 12.22
N GLY A 69 3.96 17.97 10.98
CA GLY A 69 3.36 19.24 10.56
C GLY A 69 4.02 20.48 11.16
N GLN A 70 5.16 20.35 11.83
CA GLN A 70 5.92 21.49 12.36
C GLN A 70 6.79 22.12 11.28
N LEU A 71 7.33 23.32 11.53
CA LEU A 71 8.38 23.87 10.68
C LEU A 71 9.59 22.94 10.64
N GLU A 72 10.18 22.77 9.47
CA GLU A 72 11.33 21.89 9.29
C GLU A 72 12.49 22.34 10.18
N LYS A 73 12.93 21.43 11.04
CA LYS A 73 14.05 21.65 11.97
C LYS A 73 15.08 20.55 11.79
N ARG A 74 16.32 20.84 12.16
CA ARG A 74 17.34 19.78 12.27
C ARG A 74 16.95 18.83 13.39
N LEU A 75 16.83 17.55 13.04
CA LEU A 75 16.46 16.48 13.97
C LEU A 75 17.64 16.10 14.86
N SER A 76 17.35 15.65 16.08
CA SER A 76 18.36 14.95 16.90
C SER A 76 18.58 13.52 16.41
N THR A 77 19.71 12.91 16.75
CA THR A 77 20.02 11.51 16.40
C THR A 77 18.94 10.54 16.91
N GLU A 78 18.32 10.83 18.06
CA GLU A 78 17.24 10.03 18.63
C GLU A 78 15.94 10.18 17.83
N GLU A 79 15.57 11.41 17.47
CA GLU A 79 14.39 11.70 16.64
C GLU A 79 14.51 11.04 15.26
N GLU A 80 15.71 11.04 14.67
CA GLU A 80 15.99 10.35 13.40
C GLU A 80 15.82 8.83 13.53
N LEU A 81 16.32 8.23 14.61
CA LEU A 81 16.19 6.79 14.87
C LEU A 81 14.73 6.38 15.05
N ILE A 82 13.94 7.15 15.80
CA ILE A 82 12.51 6.89 16.01
C ILE A 82 11.77 6.92 14.67
N ARG A 83 11.98 7.97 13.87
CA ARG A 83 11.36 8.10 12.55
C ARG A 83 11.79 6.99 11.60
N LYS A 84 13.05 6.57 11.64
CA LYS A 84 13.57 5.44 10.84
C LYS A 84 12.92 4.12 11.24
N ASN A 85 12.79 3.86 12.54
CA ASN A 85 12.16 2.65 13.06
C ASN A 85 10.69 2.58 12.70
N ASN A 86 9.98 3.69 12.85
CA ASN A 86 8.59 3.74 12.46
C ASN A 86 8.48 3.45 10.94
N ARG A 87 9.42 3.93 10.10
CA ARG A 87 9.28 3.86 8.61
C ARG A 87 9.51 2.45 8.08
N LYS A 88 10.10 1.58 8.89
CA LYS A 88 10.47 0.20 8.54
C LYS A 88 9.28 -0.63 8.03
N PHE A 89 8.08 -0.38 8.55
CA PHE A 89 6.87 -1.13 8.20
C PHE A 89 6.09 -0.52 7.03
N HIS A 90 6.49 0.65 6.55
CA HIS A 90 5.83 1.28 5.42
C HIS A 90 6.24 0.58 4.12
N LEU A 91 5.25 0.13 3.33
CA LEU A 91 5.46 -0.74 2.17
C LEU A 91 6.52 -0.21 1.20
N TYR A 92 6.52 1.10 0.93
CA TYR A 92 7.54 1.76 0.09
C TYR A 92 8.97 1.50 0.57
N TYR A 93 9.23 1.67 1.87
CA TYR A 93 10.57 1.48 2.44
C TYR A 93 10.94 0.00 2.57
N PHE A 94 9.94 -0.87 2.78
CA PHE A 94 10.14 -2.32 2.75
C PHE A 94 10.58 -2.79 1.35
N LEU A 95 9.90 -2.36 0.30
CA LEU A 95 10.24 -2.69 -1.09
C LEU A 95 11.57 -2.06 -1.52
N LYS A 96 11.86 -0.82 -1.11
CA LYS A 96 13.12 -0.16 -1.41
C LYS A 96 14.34 -0.90 -0.85
N ASN A 97 14.22 -1.62 0.26
CA ASN A 97 15.32 -2.39 0.84
C ASN A 97 15.48 -3.79 0.21
N LEU A 98 14.52 -4.23 -0.60
CA LEU A 98 14.55 -5.54 -1.29
C LEU A 98 15.20 -5.45 -2.69
N ILE A 99 15.33 -4.24 -3.23
CA ILE A 99 15.97 -3.92 -4.52
C ILE A 99 17.38 -3.41 -4.24
#